data_AF-A0AAE4HPP9-F1
#
_entry.id   AF-A0AAE4HPP9-F1
#
_cell.length_a   1.000
_cell.length_b   1.000
_cell.length_c   1.000
_cell.angle_alpha   90.00
_cell.angle_beta   90.00
_cell.angle_gamma   90.00
#
_symmetry.space_group_name_H-M   'P 1'
#
loop_
_entity.id
_entity.type
_entity.pdbx_description
1 polymer ?
#
loop_
_entity_poly.entity_id
_entity_poly.type
_entity_poly.pdbx_seq_one_letter_code
_entity_poly.pdbx_strand_id
1 'polypeptide(L)'
;MSTLIDLIKLWAVDKNLHNASSEKQMLKVVEEVAEIAAGMARDNMEAVKDGIGDTIVTLIILAMQQDLNIQECLNCAYDEIKGRTGQMVNGVFVKSSDLK
;
A
#
# COMPACT_ATOMS: atom_id res chain seq x y z
N MET A 1 0.56 21.00 -12.42
CA MET A 1 1.30 19.76 -12.73
C MET A 1 0.59 18.65 -11.98
N SER A 2 0.09 17.62 -12.66
CA SER A 2 -0.55 16.48 -12.00
C SER A 2 0.51 15.59 -11.36
N THR A 3 0.27 15.14 -10.13
CA THR A 3 1.11 14.15 -9.46
C THR A 3 0.84 12.75 -10.03
N LEU A 4 1.72 11.78 -9.77
CA LEU A 4 1.47 10.39 -10.17
C LEU A 4 0.19 9.83 -9.52
N ILE A 5 -0.10 10.23 -8.27
CA ILE A 5 -1.35 9.88 -7.59
C ILE A 5 -2.54 10.42 -8.38
N ASP A 6 -2.50 11.67 -8.84
CA ASP A 6 -3.61 12.25 -9.63
C ASP A 6 -3.82 11.49 -10.94
N LEU A 7 -2.74 11.06 -11.61
CA LEU A 7 -2.84 10.25 -12.83
C LEU A 7 -3.49 8.89 -12.57
N ILE A 8 -3.15 8.23 -11.46
CA ILE A 8 -3.77 6.95 -11.05
C ILE A 8 -5.27 7.16 -10.75
N LYS A 9 -5.62 8.22 -10.02
CA LYS A 9 -7.01 8.56 -9.72
C LYS A 9 -7.82 8.79 -11.01
N LEU A 10 -7.26 9.54 -11.96
CA LEU A 10 -7.89 9.78 -13.27
C LEU A 10 -8.08 8.48 -14.05
N TRP A 11 -7.08 7.59 -14.07
CA TRP A 11 -7.21 6.28 -14.70
C TRP A 11 -8.30 5.42 -14.05
N ALA A 12 -8.38 5.42 -12.72
CA ALA A 12 -9.43 4.69 -11.99
C ALA A 12 -10.84 5.24 -12.27
N VAL A 13 -10.96 6.55 -12.48
CA VAL A 13 -12.21 7.18 -12.91
C VAL A 13 -12.57 6.76 -14.33
N ASP A 14 -11.61 6.80 -15.28
CA ASP A 14 -11.80 6.36 -16.67
C ASP A 14 -12.25 4.89 -16.76
N LYS A 15 -11.79 4.03 -15.84
CA LYS A 15 -12.22 2.61 -15.75
C LYS A 15 -13.45 2.37 -14.90
N ASN A 16 -14.10 3.43 -14.40
CA ASN A 16 -15.24 3.36 -13.49
C ASN A 16 -14.97 2.55 -12.20
N LEU A 17 -13.71 2.42 -11.78
CA LEU A 17 -13.33 1.67 -10.59
C LEU A 17 -13.72 2.41 -9.30
N HIS A 18 -13.74 3.74 -9.31
CA HIS A 18 -14.21 4.55 -8.18
C HIS A 18 -15.66 4.24 -7.74
N ASN A 19 -16.51 3.74 -8.63
CA ASN A 19 -17.89 3.33 -8.32
C ASN A 19 -18.03 1.80 -8.12
N ALA A 20 -16.94 1.04 -8.22
CA ALA A 20 -16.96 -0.40 -8.00
C ALA A 20 -17.02 -0.75 -6.50
N SER A 21 -17.31 -2.01 -6.19
CA SER A 21 -17.33 -2.50 -4.80
C SER A 21 -15.95 -2.42 -4.16
N SER A 22 -15.87 -1.73 -3.03
CA SER A 22 -14.65 -1.59 -2.24
C SER A 22 -14.18 -2.92 -1.65
N GLU A 23 -15.10 -3.83 -1.35
CA GLU A 23 -14.79 -5.18 -0.87
C GLU A 23 -14.05 -5.98 -1.95
N LYS A 24 -14.49 -5.87 -3.22
CA LYS A 24 -13.78 -6.49 -4.34
C LYS A 24 -12.42 -5.84 -4.60
N GLN A 25 -12.33 -4.52 -4.43
CA GLN A 25 -11.04 -3.84 -4.53
C GLN A 25 -10.07 -4.30 -3.44
N MET A 26 -10.55 -4.53 -2.21
CA MET A 26 -9.73 -5.07 -1.13
C MET A 26 -9.23 -6.49 -1.47
N LEU A 27 -10.03 -7.32 -2.14
CA LEU A 27 -9.56 -8.61 -2.65
C LEU A 27 -8.41 -8.44 -3.64
N LYS A 28 -8.47 -7.42 -4.52
CA LYS A 28 -7.39 -7.12 -5.46
C LYS A 28 -6.13 -6.64 -4.74
N VAL A 29 -6.24 -5.81 -3.70
CA VAL A 29 -5.10 -5.43 -2.85
C VAL A 29 -4.41 -6.67 -2.26
N VAL A 30 -5.19 -7.63 -1.77
CA VAL A 30 -4.65 -8.89 -1.20
C VAL A 30 -3.95 -9.73 -2.28
N GLU A 31 -4.51 -9.78 -3.48
CA GLU A 31 -3.91 -10.44 -4.63
C GLU A 31 -2.53 -9.85 -4.96
N GLU A 32 -2.40 -8.52 -5.09
CA GLU A 32 -1.11 -7.87 -5.41
C GLU A 32 -0.05 -8.10 -4.33
N VAL A 33 -0.47 -8.08 -3.05
CA VAL A 33 0.44 -8.39 -1.93
C VAL A 33 0.92 -9.84 -2.01
N ALA A 34 0.06 -10.77 -2.44
CA ALA A 34 0.45 -12.17 -2.63
C ALA A 34 1.44 -12.34 -3.80
N GLU A 35 1.36 -11.50 -4.83
CA GLU A 35 2.33 -11.50 -5.94
C GLU A 35 3.73 -11.10 -5.47
N ILE A 36 3.84 -10.14 -4.53
CA ILE A 36 5.12 -9.80 -3.89
C ILE A 36 5.72 -11.03 -3.22
N ALA A 37 4.94 -11.73 -2.38
CA ALA A 37 5.41 -12.92 -1.67
C ALA A 37 5.81 -14.04 -2.65
N ALA A 38 5.02 -14.23 -3.70
CA ALA A 38 5.28 -15.18 -4.78
C ALA A 38 6.56 -14.86 -5.57
N GLY A 39 6.85 -13.58 -5.80
CA GLY A 39 8.08 -13.11 -6.45
C GLY A 39 9.31 -13.35 -5.58
N MET A 40 9.23 -13.01 -4.28
CA MET A 40 10.29 -13.25 -3.31
C MET A 40 10.64 -14.73 -3.19
N ALA A 41 9.63 -15.61 -3.12
CA ALA A 41 9.83 -17.06 -3.01
C ALA A 41 10.51 -17.70 -4.24
N ARG A 42 10.59 -16.97 -5.36
CA ARG A 42 11.18 -17.44 -6.63
C ARG A 42 12.39 -16.62 -7.06
N ASP A 43 12.95 -15.80 -6.18
CA ASP A 43 14.06 -14.88 -6.48
C ASP A 43 13.82 -13.99 -7.72
N ASN A 44 12.55 -13.65 -7.99
CA ASN A 44 12.16 -12.85 -9.15
C ASN A 44 11.92 -11.39 -8.74
N MET A 45 12.99 -10.58 -8.77
CA MET A 45 12.94 -9.18 -8.35
C MET A 45 12.10 -8.27 -9.25
N GLU A 46 11.92 -8.62 -10.53
CA GLU A 46 11.01 -7.87 -11.41
C GLU A 46 9.57 -8.04 -10.97
N ALA A 47 9.14 -9.27 -10.64
CA ALA A 47 7.81 -9.52 -10.09
C ALA A 47 7.60 -8.87 -8.71
N VAL A 48 8.64 -8.83 -7.86
CA VAL A 48 8.57 -8.12 -6.58
C VAL A 48 8.35 -6.63 -6.79
N LYS A 49 9.07 -6.01 -7.73
CA LYS A 49 8.93 -4.60 -8.07
C LYS A 49 7.54 -4.28 -8.60
N ASP A 50 7.01 -5.12 -9.49
CA ASP A 50 5.68 -4.99 -10.08
C ASP A 50 4.60 -5.08 -9.01
N GLY A 51 4.60 -6.14 -8.19
CA GLY A 51 3.62 -6.33 -7.12
C GLY A 51 3.63 -5.22 -6.06
N ILE A 52 4.78 -4.63 -5.75
CA ILE A 52 4.85 -3.43 -4.89
C ILE A 52 4.13 -2.25 -5.54
N GLY A 53 4.37 -2.02 -6.84
CA GLY A 53 3.71 -0.96 -7.60
C GLY A 53 2.19 -1.15 -7.64
N ASP A 54 1.74 -2.36 -7.97
CA ASP A 54 0.32 -2.69 -8.07
C ASP A 54 -0.39 -2.66 -6.72
N THR A 55 0.29 -3.07 -5.64
CA THR A 55 -0.23 -2.90 -4.27
C THR A 55 -0.47 -1.42 -3.95
N ILE A 56 0.44 -0.53 -4.34
CA ILE A 56 0.28 0.91 -4.12
C ILE A 56 -0.89 1.46 -4.96
N VAL A 57 -0.98 1.08 -6.24
CA VAL A 57 -2.08 1.50 -7.13
C VAL A 57 -3.43 1.06 -6.57
N THR A 58 -3.54 -0.20 -6.16
CA THR A 58 -4.79 -0.77 -5.65
C THR A 58 -5.20 -0.14 -4.31
N LEU A 59 -4.24 0.22 -3.45
CA LEU A 59 -4.50 0.99 -2.21
C LEU A 59 -4.95 2.43 -2.48
N ILE A 60 -4.37 3.11 -3.48
CA ILE A 60 -4.82 4.45 -3.88
C ILE A 60 -6.29 4.40 -4.32
N ILE A 61 -6.65 3.41 -5.14
CA ILE A 61 -8.03 3.22 -5.62
C ILE A 61 -8.96 2.86 -4.46
N LEU A 62 -8.54 2.00 -3.54
CA LEU A 62 -9.33 1.66 -2.35
C LEU A 62 -9.60 2.89 -1.49
N ALA A 63 -8.60 3.74 -1.27
CA ALA A 63 -8.78 5.00 -0.53
C ALA A 63 -9.80 5.92 -1.23
N MET A 64 -9.75 6.03 -2.57
CA MET A 64 -10.77 6.78 -3.33
C MET A 64 -12.18 6.25 -3.11
N GLN A 65 -12.37 4.93 -3.13
CA GLN A 65 -13.68 4.29 -2.95
C GLN A 65 -14.22 4.42 -1.52
N GLN A 66 -13.38 4.74 -0.54
CA GLN A 66 -13.76 5.02 0.85
C GLN A 66 -13.88 6.53 1.13
N ASP A 67 -13.84 7.37 0.09
CA ASP A 67 -13.81 8.83 0.21
C ASP A 67 -12.65 9.35 1.07
N LEU A 68 -11.51 8.65 1.05
CA LEU A 68 -10.30 8.99 1.80
C LEU A 68 -9.22 9.60 0.91
N ASN A 69 -8.48 10.56 1.46
CA ASN A 69 -7.27 11.07 0.84
C ASN A 69 -6.06 10.22 1.25
N ILE A 70 -5.48 9.48 0.29
CA ILE A 70 -4.30 8.64 0.53
C ILE A 70 -3.10 9.40 1.13
N GLN A 71 -2.93 10.69 0.82
CA GLN A 71 -1.83 11.49 1.40
C GLN A 71 -2.08 11.76 2.88
N GLU A 72 -3.33 11.98 3.28
CA GLU A 72 -3.69 12.14 4.69
C GLU A 72 -3.51 10.81 5.43
N CYS A 73 -3.93 9.69 4.84
CA CYS A 73 -3.68 8.36 5.39
C CYS A 73 -2.18 8.11 5.62
N LEU A 74 -1.35 8.48 4.64
CA LEU A 74 0.11 8.32 4.74
C LEU A 74 0.71 9.26 5.79
N ASN A 75 0.24 10.51 5.88
CA ASN A 75 0.67 11.46 6.91
C ASN A 75 0.34 10.96 8.32
N CYS A 76 -0.88 10.44 8.54
CA CYS A 76 -1.26 9.83 9.81
C CYS A 76 -0.34 8.66 10.17
N ALA A 77 -0.10 7.74 9.23
CA ALA A 77 0.81 6.61 9.44
C ALA A 77 2.24 7.07 9.73
N TYR A 78 2.73 8.10 9.03
CA TYR A 78 4.05 8.67 9.27
C TYR A 78 4.16 9.30 10.66
N ASP A 79 3.15 10.07 11.06
CA ASP A 79 3.10 10.72 12.37
C ASP A 79 3.13 9.71 13.53
N GLU A 80 2.55 8.53 13.34
CA GLU A 80 2.66 7.42 14.30
C GLU A 80 4.04 6.76 14.36
N ILE A 81 4.78 6.71 13.24
CA ILE A 81 6.06 6.00 13.19
C ILE A 81 7.28 6.89 13.41
N LYS A 82 7.19 8.19 13.10
CA LYS A 82 8.33 9.13 13.13
C LYS A 82 8.96 9.28 14.52
N GLY A 83 8.18 9.09 15.58
CA GLY A 83 8.63 9.16 16.97
C GLY A 83 8.93 7.80 17.61
N ARG A 84 8.80 6.69 16.87
CA ARG A 84 8.98 5.36 17.45
C ARG A 84 10.45 5.15 17.84
N THR A 85 10.65 4.74 19.09
CA THR A 85 11.93 4.24 19.57
C THR A 85 11.86 2.72 19.66
N GLY A 86 13.00 2.05 19.46
CA GLY A 86 13.09 0.61 19.43
C GLY A 86 14.43 0.13 18.87
N GLN A 87 14.54 -1.17 18.67
CA GLN A 87 15.74 -1.78 18.07
C GLN A 87 15.37 -2.94 17.16
N MET A 88 16.28 -3.29 16.24
CA MET A 88 16.12 -4.48 15.40
C MET A 88 16.44 -5.74 16.19
N VAL A 89 15.51 -6.70 16.21
CA VAL A 89 15.69 -8.02 16.83
C VAL A 89 15.26 -9.06 15.80
N ASN A 90 16.19 -9.95 15.40
CA ASN A 90 15.96 -11.01 14.42
C ASN A 90 15.31 -10.52 13.10
N GLY A 91 15.74 -9.36 12.61
CA GLY A 91 15.25 -8.79 11.34
C GLY A 91 13.93 -8.01 11.44
N VAL A 92 13.34 -7.87 12.63
CA VAL A 92 12.11 -7.11 12.86
C VAL A 92 12.38 -5.93 13.79
N PHE A 93 11.78 -4.77 13.51
CA PHE A 93 11.83 -3.63 14.42
C PHE A 93 10.91 -3.88 15.63
N VAL A 94 11.47 -3.89 16.84
CA VAL A 94 10.74 -4.07 18.10
C VAL A 94 10.73 -2.75 18.85
N LYS A 95 9.54 -2.28 19.26
CA LYS A 95 9.37 -1.02 20.00
C LYS A 95 10.01 -1.10 21.38
N SER A 96 10.54 0.02 21.87
CA SER A 96 11.14 0.08 23.21
C SER A 96 10.21 -0.36 24.33
N SER A 97 8.90 -0.10 24.21
CA SER A 97 7.87 -0.54 25.17
C SER A 97 7.72 -2.06 25.25
N ASP A 98 8.09 -2.76 24.18
CA ASP A 98 7.88 -4.20 24.01
C ASP A 98 9.19 -4.98 24.28
N LEU A 99 10.31 -4.26 24.44
CA LEU A 99 11.58 -4.80 24.92
C LEU A 99 11.47 -4.99 26.44
N LYS A 100 11.50 -6.25 26.88
CA LYS A 100 11.50 -6.62 28.31
C LYS A 100 12.85 -6.36 28.97
#